data_AF-A0A1G6I7B0-F1
#
_entry.id   AF-A0A1G6I7B0-F1
#
_cell.length_a   1.000
_cell.length_b   1.000
_cell.length_c   1.000
_cell.angle_alpha   90.00
_cell.angle_beta   90.00
_cell.angle_gamma   90.00
#
_symmetry.space_group_name_H-M   'P 1'
#
loop_
_entity.id
_entity.type
_entity.pdbx_description
1 polymer ?
#
loop_
_entity_poly.entity_id
_entity_poly.type
_entity_poly.pdbx_seq_one_letter_code
_entity_poly.pdbx_strand_id
1 'polypeptide(L)'
;MDVLAASVVGPLVEREPSLGTFLDRWAADGDFWIRRSALLAQLLALRQGEGDFDRFGRYADAMLEEKEFFIRKAIGWVLRDTGRKRPDLVFAWLLPRAVRVSGVTVREAVKPLSDEQREAVLAARAAAGGRPGKPGGRAD
;
A
#
# COMPACT_ATOMS: atom_id res chain seq x y z
N MET A 1 -17.84 -8.03 0.97
CA MET A 1 -16.51 -8.31 1.58
C MET A 1 -15.90 -7.05 2.17
N ASP A 2 -15.65 -6.01 1.39
CA ASP A 2 -14.98 -4.77 1.85
C ASP A 2 -15.63 -4.12 3.08
N VAL A 3 -16.97 -4.06 3.14
CA VAL A 3 -17.72 -3.52 4.29
C VAL A 3 -17.54 -4.38 5.54
N LEU A 4 -17.47 -5.71 5.42
CA LEU A 4 -17.32 -6.59 6.58
C LEU A 4 -15.87 -6.56 7.11
N ALA A 5 -14.88 -6.57 6.22
CA ALA A 5 -13.47 -6.48 6.63
C ALA A 5 -13.19 -5.14 7.33
N ALA A 6 -13.61 -4.02 6.75
CA ALA A 6 -13.35 -2.70 7.31
C ALA A 6 -14.21 -2.40 8.55
N SER A 7 -15.51 -2.72 8.51
CA SER A 7 -16.47 -2.27 9.54
C SER A 7 -16.72 -3.26 10.67
N VAL A 8 -16.31 -4.52 10.52
CA VAL A 8 -16.49 -5.56 11.56
C VAL A 8 -15.16 -6.06 12.08
N VAL A 9 -14.27 -6.54 11.20
CA VAL A 9 -12.98 -7.12 11.63
C VAL A 9 -12.04 -6.05 12.21
N GLY A 10 -11.96 -4.87 11.57
CA GLY A 10 -11.13 -3.76 12.06
C GLY A 10 -11.44 -3.37 13.51
N PRO A 11 -12.70 -2.99 13.85
CA PRO A 11 -13.06 -2.63 15.22
C PRO A 11 -12.86 -3.75 16.26
N LEU A 12 -12.95 -5.02 15.86
CA LEU A 12 -12.69 -6.14 16.75
C LEU A 12 -11.19 -6.26 17.10
N VAL A 13 -10.31 -6.10 16.11
CA VAL A 13 -8.86 -6.14 16.32
C VAL A 13 -8.37 -4.96 17.15
N GLU A 14 -8.96 -3.77 16.99
CA GLU A 14 -8.66 -2.62 17.84
C GLU A 14 -9.07 -2.84 19.31
N ARG A 15 -10.16 -3.57 19.55
CA ARG A 15 -10.64 -3.90 20.91
C ARG A 15 -9.89 -5.07 21.54
N GLU A 16 -9.47 -6.04 20.72
CA GLU A 16 -8.74 -7.23 21.15
C GLU A 16 -7.50 -7.42 20.25
N PRO A 17 -6.36 -6.79 20.61
CA PRO A 17 -5.15 -6.79 19.79
C PRO A 17 -4.60 -8.19 19.47
N SER A 18 -4.89 -9.21 20.30
CA SER A 18 -4.47 -10.60 20.04
C SER A 18 -5.09 -11.18 18.75
N LEU A 19 -6.25 -10.66 18.32
CA LEU A 19 -6.87 -11.02 17.05
C LEU A 19 -6.06 -10.54 15.83
N GLY A 20 -5.09 -9.64 16.01
CA GLY A 20 -4.16 -9.20 14.97
C GLY A 20 -3.42 -10.36 14.30
N THR A 21 -3.16 -11.45 15.04
CA THR A 21 -2.52 -12.68 14.54
C THR A 21 -3.33 -13.39 13.44
N PHE A 22 -4.66 -13.24 13.43
CA PHE A 22 -5.49 -13.73 12.32
C PHE A 22 -5.25 -12.92 11.05
N LEU A 23 -5.11 -11.60 11.18
CA LEU A 23 -4.78 -10.74 10.05
C LEU A 23 -3.38 -11.04 9.51
N ASP A 24 -2.42 -11.35 10.40
CA ASP A 24 -1.07 -11.76 9.98
C ASP A 24 -1.12 -13.02 9.11
N ARG A 25 -1.94 -14.00 9.50
CA ARG A 25 -2.17 -15.22 8.69
C ARG A 25 -2.91 -14.92 7.39
N TRP A 26 -3.96 -14.10 7.43
CA TRP A 26 -4.74 -13.73 6.25
C TRP A 26 -3.92 -12.98 5.21
N ALA A 27 -2.95 -12.17 5.63
CA ALA A 27 -2.05 -11.47 4.72
C ALA A 27 -1.15 -12.41 3.90
N ALA A 28 -0.97 -13.67 4.34
CA ALA A 28 -0.19 -14.69 3.63
C ALA A 28 -1.06 -15.78 2.97
N ASP A 29 -2.38 -15.64 2.99
CA ASP A 29 -3.30 -16.65 2.47
C ASP A 29 -3.17 -16.81 0.95
N GLY A 30 -3.47 -18.00 0.42
CA GLY A 30 -3.47 -18.26 -1.03
C GLY A 30 -4.59 -17.51 -1.77
N ASP A 31 -5.72 -17.26 -1.12
CA ASP A 31 -6.83 -16.50 -1.70
C ASP A 31 -6.61 -14.99 -1.57
N PHE A 32 -6.59 -14.28 -2.72
CA PHE A 32 -6.40 -12.83 -2.75
C PHE A 32 -7.54 -12.07 -2.08
N TRP A 33 -8.73 -12.65 -1.96
CA TRP A 33 -9.84 -12.04 -1.23
C TRP A 33 -9.60 -12.02 0.29
N ILE A 34 -8.93 -13.04 0.82
CA ILE A 34 -8.54 -13.10 2.23
C ILE A 34 -7.41 -12.10 2.49
N ARG A 35 -6.39 -12.05 1.62
CA ARG A 35 -5.31 -11.04 1.67
C ARG A 35 -5.86 -9.61 1.59
N ARG A 36 -6.81 -9.36 0.68
CA ARG A 36 -7.51 -8.06 0.56
C ARG A 36 -8.23 -7.70 1.86
N SER A 37 -8.86 -8.67 2.51
CA SER A 37 -9.55 -8.45 3.78
C SER A 37 -8.58 -8.05 4.89
N ALA A 38 -7.38 -8.64 4.93
CA ALA A 38 -6.33 -8.24 5.88
C ALA A 38 -5.89 -6.77 5.71
N LEU A 39 -5.75 -6.30 4.46
CA LEU A 39 -5.45 -4.90 4.16
C LEU A 39 -6.60 -3.97 4.59
N LEU A 40 -7.83 -4.30 4.23
CA LEU A 40 -8.99 -3.44 4.46
C LEU A 40 -9.43 -3.39 5.92
N ALA A 41 -9.12 -4.41 6.73
CA ALA A 41 -9.35 -4.38 8.16
C ALA A 41 -8.62 -3.22 8.86
N GLN A 42 -7.50 -2.75 8.29
CA GLN A 42 -6.72 -1.62 8.81
C GLN A 42 -7.33 -0.25 8.44
N LEU A 43 -8.25 -0.19 7.46
CA LEU A 43 -8.67 1.04 6.81
C LEU A 43 -9.27 2.08 7.76
N LEU A 44 -10.20 1.68 8.63
CA LEU A 44 -10.97 2.64 9.43
C LEU A 44 -10.11 3.30 10.51
N ALA A 45 -9.34 2.52 11.27
CA ALA A 45 -8.41 3.05 12.27
C ALA A 45 -7.38 3.98 11.61
N LEU A 46 -6.76 3.53 10.52
CA LEU A 46 -5.73 4.31 9.83
C LEU A 46 -6.26 5.61 9.23
N ARG A 47 -7.48 5.61 8.67
CA ARG A 47 -8.19 6.80 8.19
C ARG A 47 -8.42 7.81 9.32
N GLN A 48 -8.63 7.34 10.54
CA GLN A 48 -8.85 8.22 11.69
C GLN A 48 -7.55 8.78 12.28
N GLY A 49 -6.39 8.39 11.77
CA GLY A 49 -5.08 8.83 12.29
C GLY A 49 -4.51 7.88 13.34
N GLU A 50 -5.25 6.83 13.67
CA GLU A 50 -4.92 5.81 14.67
C GLU A 50 -4.40 4.54 13.99
N GLY A 51 -4.31 3.43 14.75
CA GLY A 51 -4.02 2.10 14.24
C GLY A 51 -2.55 1.84 13.89
N ASP A 52 -2.24 0.56 13.74
CA ASP A 52 -0.90 0.04 13.46
C ASP A 52 -0.54 0.15 11.97
N PHE A 53 0.05 1.28 11.59
CA PHE A 53 0.49 1.50 10.21
C PHE A 53 1.62 0.55 9.81
N ASP A 54 2.48 0.14 10.74
CA ASP A 54 3.59 -0.77 10.44
C ASP A 54 3.09 -2.15 10.04
N ARG A 55 2.03 -2.65 10.67
CA ARG A 55 1.34 -3.88 10.26
C ARG A 55 0.75 -3.77 8.87
N PHE A 56 0.00 -2.71 8.58
CA PHE A 56 -0.49 -2.47 7.22
C PHE A 56 0.66 -2.41 6.23
N GLY A 57 1.73 -1.68 6.58
CA GLY A 57 2.93 -1.53 5.77
C GLY A 57 3.58 -2.87 5.45
N ARG A 58 3.72 -3.78 6.42
CA ARG A 58 4.25 -5.14 6.21
C ARG A 58 3.38 -5.94 5.24
N TYR A 59 2.05 -5.92 5.41
CA TYR A 59 1.15 -6.62 4.50
C TYR A 59 1.24 -6.06 3.08
N ALA A 60 1.19 -4.74 2.95
CA ALA A 60 1.25 -4.07 1.66
C ALA A 60 2.59 -4.32 0.94
N ASP A 61 3.72 -4.31 1.66
CA ASP A 61 5.07 -4.51 1.09
C ASP A 61 5.24 -5.92 0.51
N ALA A 62 4.68 -6.93 1.17
CA ALA A 62 4.66 -8.32 0.69
C ALA A 62 3.81 -8.49 -0.58
N MET A 63 2.83 -7.59 -0.81
CA MET A 63 1.87 -7.67 -1.91
C MET A 63 2.16 -6.69 -3.06
N LEU A 64 3.25 -5.92 -3.02
CA LEU A 64 3.51 -4.86 -4.02
C LEU A 64 3.68 -5.38 -5.45
N GLU A 65 4.19 -6.61 -5.59
CA GLU A 65 4.49 -7.22 -6.89
C GLU A 65 3.33 -8.04 -7.46
N GLU A 66 2.27 -8.26 -6.67
CA GLU A 66 1.04 -8.94 -7.12
C GLU A 66 0.41 -8.21 -8.30
N LYS A 67 -0.23 -8.96 -9.21
CA LYS A 67 -0.89 -8.42 -10.41
C LYS A 67 -2.37 -8.14 -10.21
N GLU A 68 -2.90 -8.63 -9.11
CA GLU A 68 -4.29 -8.62 -8.71
C GLU A 68 -4.76 -7.17 -8.53
N PHE A 69 -5.61 -6.72 -9.44
CA PHE A 69 -6.09 -5.34 -9.48
C PHE A 69 -6.72 -4.91 -8.15
N PHE A 70 -7.49 -5.81 -7.52
CA PHE A 70 -8.16 -5.54 -6.25
C PHE A 70 -7.17 -5.31 -5.10
N ILE A 71 -6.09 -6.08 -5.01
CA ILE A 71 -5.06 -5.87 -3.98
C ILE A 71 -4.41 -4.49 -4.15
N ARG A 72 -3.98 -4.16 -5.37
CA ARG A 72 -3.39 -2.84 -5.70
C ARG A 72 -4.31 -1.67 -5.35
N LYS A 73 -5.61 -1.83 -5.59
CA LYS A 73 -6.65 -0.85 -5.21
C LYS A 73 -6.82 -0.74 -3.70
N ALA A 74 -6.79 -1.85 -2.97
CA ALA A 74 -6.90 -1.83 -1.51
C ALA A 74 -5.72 -1.09 -0.87
N ILE A 75 -4.48 -1.41 -1.28
CA ILE A 75 -3.27 -0.70 -0.81
C ILE A 75 -3.40 0.80 -1.10
N GLY A 76 -3.73 1.18 -2.33
CA GLY A 76 -3.88 2.58 -2.72
C GLY A 76 -4.96 3.31 -1.95
N TRP A 77 -6.07 2.65 -1.62
CA TRP A 77 -7.16 3.23 -0.83
C TRP A 77 -6.71 3.48 0.61
N VAL A 78 -6.12 2.49 1.28
CA VAL A 78 -5.68 2.65 2.67
C VAL A 78 -4.61 3.74 2.77
N LEU A 79 -3.62 3.76 1.87
CA LEU A 79 -2.60 4.82 1.82
C LEU A 79 -3.21 6.21 1.59
N ARG A 80 -4.13 6.35 0.61
CA ARG A 80 -4.79 7.62 0.33
C ARG A 80 -5.57 8.14 1.53
N ASP A 81 -6.35 7.29 2.19
CA ASP A 81 -7.19 7.73 3.31
C ASP A 81 -6.34 8.02 4.56
N THR A 82 -5.26 7.26 4.78
CA THR A 82 -4.26 7.54 5.84
C THR A 82 -3.56 8.88 5.60
N GLY A 83 -3.14 9.13 4.36
CA GLY A 83 -2.37 10.32 3.99
C GLY A 83 -3.14 11.63 4.18
N ARG A 84 -4.48 11.59 4.26
CA ARG A 84 -5.30 12.79 4.58
C ARG A 84 -5.03 13.32 5.98
N LYS A 85 -4.65 12.46 6.94
CA LYS A 85 -4.33 12.84 8.32
C LYS A 85 -2.85 12.70 8.66
N ARG A 86 -2.15 11.75 8.04
CA ARG A 86 -0.73 11.45 8.27
C ARG A 86 0.05 11.40 6.94
N PRO A 87 0.15 12.53 6.20
CA PRO A 87 0.79 12.56 4.88
C PRO A 87 2.27 12.16 4.95
N ASP A 88 3.02 12.64 5.94
CA ASP A 88 4.45 12.37 6.07
C ASP A 88 4.74 10.88 6.32
N LEU A 89 3.88 10.20 7.08
CA LEU A 89 3.96 8.76 7.31
C LEU A 89 3.80 7.97 6.00
N VAL A 90 2.80 8.35 5.20
CA VAL A 90 2.55 7.72 3.89
C VAL A 90 3.70 8.02 2.92
N PHE A 91 4.18 9.26 2.89
CA PHE A 91 5.31 9.66 2.05
C PHE A 91 6.59 8.88 2.39
N ALA A 92 6.96 8.83 3.68
CA ALA A 92 8.14 8.12 4.14
C ALA A 92 8.10 6.62 3.81
N TRP A 93 6.92 5.99 3.88
CA TRP A 93 6.76 4.59 3.47
C TRP A 93 6.79 4.39 1.95
N LEU A 94 6.15 5.29 1.20
CA LEU A 94 5.94 5.16 -0.25
C LEU A 94 7.19 5.48 -1.06
N LEU A 95 7.93 6.53 -0.70
CA LEU A 95 9.10 7.01 -1.46
C LEU A 95 10.15 5.91 -1.73
N PRO A 96 10.66 5.16 -0.74
CA PRO A 96 11.65 4.11 -0.99
C PRO A 96 11.08 2.92 -1.81
N ARG A 97 9.75 2.86 -1.97
CA ARG A 97 9.04 1.79 -2.70
C ARG A 97 8.51 2.24 -4.06
N ALA A 98 8.70 3.51 -4.45
CA ALA A 98 8.04 4.13 -5.60
C ALA A 98 8.20 3.36 -6.92
N VAL A 99 9.32 2.65 -7.09
CA VAL A 99 9.63 1.81 -8.25
C VAL A 99 8.83 0.50 -8.28
N ARG A 100 8.68 -0.15 -7.11
CA ARG A 100 8.00 -1.46 -6.97
C ARG A 100 6.47 -1.32 -6.98
N VAL A 101 5.96 -0.22 -6.45
CA VAL A 101 4.52 0.00 -6.28
C VAL A 101 3.81 0.08 -7.64
N SER A 102 2.59 -0.45 -7.76
CA SER A 102 1.83 -0.36 -9.01
C SER A 102 1.44 1.09 -9.35
N GLY A 103 1.30 1.42 -10.64
CA GLY A 103 0.81 2.75 -11.05
C GLY A 103 -0.60 3.06 -10.53
N VAL A 104 -1.45 2.04 -10.34
CA VAL A 104 -2.80 2.20 -9.72
C VAL A 104 -2.67 2.67 -8.28
N THR A 105 -1.78 2.04 -7.51
CA THR A 105 -1.54 2.35 -6.11
C THR A 105 -0.94 3.74 -5.95
N VAL A 106 0.12 4.06 -6.72
CA VAL A 106 0.78 5.39 -6.68
C VAL A 106 -0.22 6.50 -6.96
N ARG A 107 -1.03 6.39 -8.03
CA ARG A 107 -2.01 7.42 -8.41
C ARG A 107 -3.02 7.74 -7.31
N GLU A 108 -3.37 6.79 -6.46
CA GLU A 108 -4.25 7.04 -5.32
C GLU A 108 -3.48 7.58 -4.12
N ALA A 109 -2.34 6.97 -3.79
CA ALA A 109 -1.58 7.26 -2.59
C ALA A 109 -0.98 8.67 -2.55
N VAL A 110 -0.67 9.28 -3.71
CA VAL A 110 -0.10 10.63 -3.77
C VAL A 110 -1.13 11.76 -3.74
N LYS A 111 -2.43 11.47 -3.88
CA LYS A 111 -3.48 12.50 -3.91
C LYS A 111 -3.54 13.41 -2.66
N PRO A 112 -3.33 12.91 -1.43
CA PRO A 112 -3.39 13.73 -0.23
C PRO A 112 -2.02 14.33 0.17
N LEU A 113 -0.95 14.04 -0.56
CA LEU A 113 0.40 14.52 -0.24
C LEU A 113 0.60 15.96 -0.74
N SER A 114 1.60 16.65 -0.22
CA SER A 114 2.00 17.95 -0.77
C SER A 114 2.54 17.79 -2.20
N ASP A 115 2.58 18.90 -2.96
CA ASP A 115 3.12 18.88 -4.32
C ASP A 115 4.57 18.41 -4.34
N GLU A 116 5.40 18.88 -3.40
CA GLU A 116 6.80 18.45 -3.24
C GLU A 116 6.92 16.93 -3.00
N GLN A 117 6.13 16.39 -2.07
CA GLN A 117 6.12 14.95 -1.77
C GLN A 117 5.64 14.12 -2.98
N ARG A 118 4.60 14.59 -3.66
CA ARG A 118 4.06 13.96 -4.86
C ARG A 118 5.10 13.93 -5.97
N GLU A 119 5.76 15.05 -6.24
CA GLU A 119 6.81 15.16 -7.25
C GLU A 119 7.98 14.22 -6.94
N ALA A 120 8.45 14.18 -5.69
CA ALA A 120 9.53 13.29 -5.28
C ALA A 120 9.21 11.80 -5.54
N VAL A 121 7.99 11.35 -5.20
CA VAL A 121 7.55 9.97 -5.46
C VAL A 121 7.48 9.68 -6.97
N LEU A 122 6.94 10.60 -7.76
CA LEU A 122 6.81 10.43 -9.22
C LEU A 122 8.17 10.44 -9.92
N ALA A 123 9.10 11.31 -9.48
CA ALA A 123 10.46 11.37 -9.99
C ALA A 123 11.24 10.08 -9.69
N ALA A 124 11.17 9.59 -8.45
CA ALA A 124 11.82 8.33 -8.05
C ALA A 124 11.33 7.15 -8.90
N ARG A 125 10.02 7.12 -9.23
CA ARG A 125 9.45 6.12 -10.13
C ARG A 125 9.97 6.26 -11.57
N ALA A 126 10.02 7.47 -12.10
CA ALA A 126 10.46 7.73 -13.48
C ALA A 126 11.95 7.40 -13.69
N ALA A 127 12.80 7.71 -12.70
CA ALA A 127 14.24 7.43 -12.76
C ALA A 127 14.56 5.94 -12.99
N ALA A 128 13.73 5.02 -12.49
CA ALA A 128 13.91 3.59 -12.70
C ALA A 128 13.48 3.12 -14.10
N GLY A 129 12.55 3.83 -14.75
CA GLY A 129 12.12 3.55 -16.12
C GLY A 129 13.07 4.08 -17.21
N GLY A 130 14.03 4.94 -16.83
CA GLY A 130 14.93 5.64 -17.75
C GLY A 130 16.35 5.08 -17.90
N ARG A 131 16.66 3.85 -17.46
CA ARG A 131 17.99 3.26 -17.72
C ARG A 131 18.16 2.89 -19.20
N PRO A 132 19.32 3.20 -19.82
CA PRO A 132 19.48 3.24 -21.26
C PRO A 132 19.55 1.86 -21.90
N GLY A 133 19.08 1.77 -23.15
CA GLY A 133 19.12 0.57 -23.98
C GLY A 133 20.54 -0.02 -24.09
N LYS A 134 20.58 -1.35 -24.28
CA LYS A 134 21.79 -2.14 -24.57
C LYS A 134 22.73 -1.37 -25.52
N PRO A 135 24.05 -1.34 -25.28
CA PRO A 135 24.98 -0.87 -26.30
C PRO A 135 24.82 -1.78 -27.52
N GLY A 136 24.56 -1.17 -28.67
CA GLY A 136 24.50 -1.87 -29.95
C GLY A 136 25.78 -2.67 -30.17
N GLY A 137 25.60 -3.95 -30.48
CA GLY A 137 26.70 -4.82 -30.90
C GLY A 137 27.38 -4.21 -32.12
N ARG A 138 28.73 -4.20 -32.11
CA ARG A 138 29.51 -3.89 -33.29
C ARG A 138 29.26 -4.98 -34.33
N ALA A 139 29.07 -4.52 -35.55
CA ALA A 139 29.14 -5.35 -36.74
C ALA A 139 30.60 -5.78 -36.94
N ASP A 140 30.80 -7.09 -37.05
CA ASP A 140 31.95 -7.71 -37.71
C ASP A 140 31.45 -8.27 -39.04
#